data_AF-A0A2E3AIH2-F1
#
_entry.id   AF-A0A2E3AIH2-F1
#
_cell.length_a   1.000
_cell.length_b   1.000
_cell.length_c   1.000
_cell.angle_alpha   90.00
_cell.angle_beta   90.00
_cell.angle_gamma   90.00
#
_symmetry.space_group_name_H-M   'P 1'
#
loop_
_entity.id
_entity.type
_entity.pdbx_description
1 polymer ?
#
loop_
_entity_poly.entity_id
_entity_poly.type
_entity_poly.pdbx_seq_one_letter_code
_entity_poly.pdbx_strand_id
1 'polypeptide(L)'
;MYDLIQIIQNFVPHFMIILTFSIVLIFSIQPLFWNLTNIKFNNSNKVDSLELRKLSIYEQIKELELEFDMGNISDYDFKRNRLELVNEVSEIIEKIK
;
A
#
# COMPACT_ATOMS: atom_id res chain seq x y z
N MET A 1 12.54 -50.63 -22.46
CA MET A 1 11.56 -49.55 -22.72
C MET A 1 10.50 -49.50 -21.62
N TYR A 2 9.92 -50.63 -21.20
CA TYR A 2 8.95 -50.72 -20.11
C TYR A 2 9.48 -50.26 -18.73
N ASP A 3 10.72 -50.63 -18.37
CA ASP A 3 11.31 -50.22 -17.08
C ASP A 3 11.46 -48.70 -16.94
N LEU A 4 11.81 -48.02 -18.04
CA LEU A 4 12.00 -46.57 -18.04
C LEU A 4 10.68 -45.83 -17.82
N ILE A 5 9.58 -46.37 -18.37
CA ILE A 5 8.22 -45.83 -18.20
C ILE A 5 7.75 -46.04 -16.75
N GLN A 6 8.05 -47.21 -16.16
CA GLN A 6 7.67 -47.54 -14.79
C GLN A 6 8.43 -46.68 -13.76
N ILE A 7 9.72 -46.43 -14.01
CA ILE A 7 10.52 -45.48 -13.23
C ILE A 7 9.88 -44.09 -13.26
N ILE A 8 9.57 -43.56 -14.45
CA ILE A 8 8.94 -42.24 -14.59
C ILE A 8 7.60 -42.18 -13.85
N GLN A 9 6.74 -43.19 -14.00
CA GLN A 9 5.43 -43.22 -13.34
C GLN A 9 5.51 -43.15 -11.81
N ASN A 10 6.54 -43.75 -11.20
CA ASN A 10 6.73 -43.69 -9.76
C ASN A 10 7.18 -42.30 -9.27
N PHE A 11 7.88 -41.52 -10.10
CA PHE A 11 8.38 -40.19 -9.72
C PHE A 11 7.35 -39.07 -9.92
N VAL A 12 6.46 -39.20 -10.90
CA VAL A 12 5.41 -38.21 -11.20
C VAL A 12 4.58 -37.77 -9.96
N PRO A 13 4.03 -38.68 -9.12
CA PRO A 13 3.20 -38.27 -7.99
C PRO A 13 4.00 -37.51 -6.92
N HIS A 14 5.24 -37.94 -6.66
CA HIS A 14 6.14 -37.26 -5.71
C HIS A 14 6.45 -35.84 -6.18
N PHE A 15 6.70 -35.66 -7.48
CA PHE A 15 6.92 -34.34 -8.08
C PHE A 15 5.68 -33.45 -7.96
N MET A 16 4.48 -33.97 -8.20
CA MET A 16 3.24 -33.20 -8.07
C MET A 16 3.01 -32.71 -6.64
N ILE A 17 3.29 -33.55 -5.63
CA ILE A 17 3.17 -33.17 -4.21
C ILE A 17 4.15 -32.05 -3.85
N ILE A 18 5.41 -32.16 -4.30
CA ILE A 18 6.42 -31.12 -4.06
C ILE A 18 6.02 -29.81 -4.76
N LEU A 19 5.50 -29.90 -6.00
CA LEU A 19 5.06 -28.75 -6.77
C LEU A 19 3.90 -28.01 -6.09
N THR A 20 2.86 -28.71 -5.67
CA THR A 20 1.69 -28.09 -5.02
C THR A 20 2.07 -27.47 -3.68
N PHE A 21 2.91 -28.13 -2.89
CA PHE A 21 3.42 -27.59 -1.64
C PHE A 21 4.27 -26.33 -1.87
N SER A 22 5.12 -26.35 -2.89
CA SER A 22 5.96 -25.20 -3.27
C SER A 22 5.11 -24.01 -3.69
N ILE A 23 4.04 -24.22 -4.47
CA ILE A 23 3.10 -23.15 -4.86
C ILE A 23 2.50 -22.49 -3.61
N VAL A 24 1.96 -23.28 -2.68
CA VAL A 24 1.37 -22.74 -1.45
C VAL A 24 2.39 -21.94 -0.62
N LEU A 25 3.62 -22.43 -0.49
CA LEU A 25 4.69 -21.71 0.20
C LEU A 25 5.04 -20.40 -0.50
N ILE A 26 5.19 -20.41 -1.82
CA ILE A 26 5.49 -19.22 -2.61
C ILE A 26 4.37 -18.20 -2.43
N PHE A 27 3.10 -18.60 -2.53
CA PHE A 27 1.95 -17.72 -2.29
C PHE A 27 1.87 -17.22 -0.86
N SER A 28 2.27 -18.01 0.13
CA SER A 28 2.28 -17.60 1.54
C SER A 28 3.41 -16.61 1.86
N ILE A 29 4.53 -16.69 1.14
CA ILE A 29 5.69 -15.79 1.31
C ILE A 29 5.57 -14.56 0.39
N GLN A 30 4.87 -14.68 -0.75
CA GLN A 30 4.61 -13.59 -1.70
C GLN A 30 4.13 -12.28 -1.04
N PRO A 31 3.14 -12.27 -0.13
CA PRO A 31 2.69 -11.02 0.52
C PRO A 31 3.77 -10.38 1.39
N LEU A 32 4.75 -11.16 1.88
CA LEU A 32 5.88 -10.65 2.68
C LEU A 32 6.83 -9.80 1.83
N PHE A 33 6.91 -10.09 0.52
CA PHE A 33 7.72 -9.34 -0.44
C PHE A 33 6.91 -8.32 -1.24
N TRP A 34 5.56 -8.34 -1.15
CA TRP A 34 4.68 -7.39 -1.85
C TRP A 34 4.64 -6.01 -1.20
N ASN A 35 5.41 -5.75 -0.14
CA ASN A 35 5.43 -4.43 0.46
C ASN A 35 6.83 -4.05 0.93
N LEU A 36 7.65 -3.54 -0.01
CA LEU A 36 8.85 -2.73 0.27
C LEU A 36 9.34 -1.90 -0.94
N THR A 37 8.63 -1.88 -2.08
CA THR A 37 8.97 -1.02 -3.22
C THR A 37 8.68 0.47 -3.02
N ASN A 38 8.18 0.87 -1.84
CA ASN A 38 8.07 2.27 -1.42
C ASN A 38 9.15 2.69 -0.40
N ILE A 39 10.30 2.01 -0.36
CA ILE A 39 11.47 2.52 0.37
C ILE A 39 12.58 2.88 -0.62
N LYS A 40 12.36 4.00 -1.31
CA LYS A 40 13.26 4.60 -2.30
C LYS A 40 14.28 5.51 -1.58
N PHE A 41 15.16 4.92 -0.77
CA PHE A 41 16.25 5.64 -0.08
C PHE A 41 17.19 6.32 -1.08
N ASN A 42 16.89 7.57 -1.46
CA ASN A 42 17.80 8.65 -1.85
C ASN A 42 16.99 9.82 -2.47
N ASN A 43 16.70 10.89 -1.72
CA ASN A 43 15.96 12.12 -2.11
C ASN A 43 14.54 11.98 -2.71
N SER A 44 14.25 10.96 -3.51
CA SER A 44 12.89 10.58 -3.91
C SER A 44 12.03 10.24 -2.70
N ASN A 45 12.58 9.57 -1.68
CA ASN A 45 11.86 9.32 -0.42
C ASN A 45 11.27 10.58 0.23
N LYS A 46 11.95 11.72 0.14
CA LYS A 46 11.44 12.96 0.73
C LYS A 46 10.25 13.47 -0.07
N VAL A 47 10.38 13.50 -1.40
CA VAL A 47 9.29 13.87 -2.31
C VAL A 47 8.11 12.90 -2.17
N ASP A 48 8.37 11.59 -2.18
CA ASP A 48 7.38 10.52 -1.98
C ASP A 48 6.67 10.66 -0.62
N SER A 49 7.42 10.97 0.46
CA SER A 49 6.83 11.22 1.79
C SER A 49 5.96 12.49 1.85
N LEU A 50 6.35 13.54 1.12
CA LEU A 50 5.60 14.78 1.02
C LEU A 50 4.33 14.58 0.17
N GLU A 51 4.40 13.77 -0.89
CA GLU A 51 3.24 13.37 -1.68
C GLU A 51 2.23 12.54 -0.86
N LEU A 52 2.71 11.59 -0.06
CA LEU A 52 1.87 10.83 0.87
C LEU A 52 1.21 11.74 1.91
N ARG A 53 1.95 12.71 2.46
CA ARG A 53 1.39 13.67 3.41
C ARG A 53 0.33 14.57 2.75
N LYS A 54 0.58 15.04 1.52
CA LYS A 54 -0.40 15.80 0.73
C LYS A 54 -1.71 15.02 0.54
N LEU A 55 -1.63 13.74 0.18
CA LEU A 55 -2.81 12.89 0.01
C LEU A 55 -3.58 12.73 1.34
N SER A 56 -2.87 12.47 2.44
CA SER A 56 -3.49 12.35 3.77
C SER A 56 -4.21 13.63 4.21
N ILE A 57 -3.68 14.81 3.87
CA ILE A 57 -4.34 16.09 4.19
C ILE A 57 -5.60 16.28 3.34
N TYR A 58 -5.60 15.87 2.07
CA TYR A 58 -6.81 15.90 1.25
C TYR A 58 -7.90 14.96 1.79
N GLU A 59 -7.53 13.79 2.31
CA GLU A 59 -8.47 12.91 3.01
C GLU A 59 -9.02 13.56 4.28
N GLN A 60 -8.17 14.20 5.09
CA GLN A 60 -8.62 14.93 6.29
C GLN A 60 -9.57 16.08 5.97
N ILE A 61 -9.34 16.83 4.89
CA ILE A 61 -10.27 17.89 4.45
C ILE A 61 -11.62 17.29 4.07
N LYS A 62 -11.62 16.16 3.36
CA LYS A 62 -12.85 15.44 3.00
C LYS A 62 -13.59 14.92 4.23
N GLU A 63 -12.89 14.35 5.20
CA GLU A 63 -13.48 13.91 6.48
C GLU A 63 -14.07 15.08 7.25
N LEU A 64 -13.36 16.21 7.32
CA LEU A 64 -13.82 17.44 7.96
C LEU A 64 -15.10 17.99 7.28
N GLU A 65 -15.17 17.96 5.95
CA GLU A 65 -16.38 18.33 5.20
C GLU A 65 -17.55 17.41 5.52
N LEU A 66 -17.31 16.09 5.60
CA LEU A 66 -18.34 15.13 5.99
C LEU A 66 -18.82 15.34 7.44
N GLU A 67 -17.91 15.61 8.37
CA GLU A 67 -18.26 15.93 9.76
C GLU A 67 -19.11 17.19 9.87
N PHE A 68 -18.79 18.21 9.07
CA PHE A 68 -19.58 19.44 9.00
C PHE A 68 -20.98 19.18 8.43
N ASP A 69 -21.07 18.43 7.33
CA ASP A 69 -22.35 18.06 6.70
C ASP A 69 -23.23 17.21 7.63
N MET A 70 -22.62 16.40 8.50
CA MET A 70 -23.32 15.64 9.54
C MET A 70 -23.75 16.50 10.74
N GLY A 71 -23.29 17.75 10.83
CA GLY A 71 -23.55 18.64 11.96
C GLY A 71 -22.75 18.29 13.22
N ASN A 72 -21.67 17.51 13.09
CA ASN A 72 -20.82 17.09 14.21
C ASN A 72 -19.85 18.19 14.66
N ILE A 73 -19.57 19.16 13.80
CA ILE A 73 -18.65 20.29 14.07
C ILE A 73 -19.32 21.63 13.76
N SER A 74 -18.92 22.68 14.49
CA SER A 74 -19.46 24.03 14.29
C SER A 74 -18.88 24.69 13.03
N ASP A 75 -19.59 25.66 12.45
CA ASP A 75 -19.09 26.45 11.30
C ASP A 75 -17.77 27.19 11.62
N TYR A 76 -17.60 27.61 12.87
CA TYR A 76 -16.36 28.23 13.33
C TYR A 76 -15.20 27.23 13.34
N ASP A 77 -15.41 26.04 13.90
CA ASP A 77 -14.37 25.00 13.97
C ASP A 77 -14.07 24.43 12.57
N PHE A 78 -15.08 24.25 11.74
CA PHE A 78 -14.92 23.85 10.34
C PHE A 78 -14.02 24.84 9.59
N LYS A 79 -14.32 26.14 9.66
CA LYS A 79 -13.52 27.18 8.99
C LYS A 79 -12.08 27.24 9.51
N ARG A 80 -11.89 27.13 10.82
CA ARG A 80 -10.55 27.12 11.44
C ARG A 80 -9.74 25.91 10.98
N ASN A 81 -10.28 24.70 11.14
CA ASN A 81 -9.59 23.46 10.81
C ASN A 81 -9.30 23.36 9.31
N ARG A 82 -10.25 23.77 8.45
CA ARG A 82 -10.06 23.80 6.99
C ARG A 82 -8.94 24.77 6.59
N LEU A 83 -8.86 25.93 7.23
CA LEU A 83 -7.78 26.89 6.98
C LEU A 83 -6.42 26.30 7.37
N GLU A 84 -6.32 25.64 8.53
CA GLU A 84 -5.09 24.99 8.99
C GLU A 84 -4.62 23.90 8.01
N LEU A 85 -5.52 23.01 7.58
CA LEU A 85 -5.20 21.94 6.62
C LEU A 85 -4.78 22.51 5.25
N VAL A 86 -5.42 23.58 4.78
CA VAL A 86 -5.06 24.25 3.52
C VAL A 86 -3.70 24.94 3.62
N ASN A 87 -3.36 25.53 4.76
CA ASN A 87 -2.04 26.11 4.98
C ASN A 87 -0.96 25.01 5.00
N GLU A 88 -1.22 23.91 5.69
CA GLU A 88 -0.28 22.78 5.77
C GLU A 88 0.01 22.18 4.38
N VAL A 89 -1.02 21.95 3.56
CA VAL A 89 -0.81 21.43 2.21
C VAL A 89 -0.08 22.41 1.30
N SER A 90 -0.28 23.72 1.50
CA SER A 90 0.43 24.76 0.75
C SER A 90 1.93 24.71 1.03
N GLU A 91 2.33 24.59 2.30
CA GLU A 91 3.74 24.41 2.68
C GLU A 91 4.36 23.13 2.08
N ILE A 92 3.58 22.05 2.02
CA ILE A 92 4.04 20.78 1.45
C ILE A 92 4.24 20.92 -0.06
N ILE A 93 3.32 21.56 -0.77
CA ILE A 93 3.43 21.82 -2.21
C ILE A 93 4.66 22.69 -2.50
N GLU A 94 4.93 23.71 -1.69
CA GLU A 94 6.15 24.52 -1.81
C GLU A 94 7.43 23.72 -1.60
N LYS A 95 7.42 22.71 -0.71
CA LYS A 95 8.56 21.82 -0.46
C LYS A 95 8.76 20.75 -1.54
N ILE A 96 7.74 20.48 -2.36
CA ILE A 96 7.80 19.55 -3.50
C ILE A 96 8.29 20.27 -4.77
N LYS A 97 7.98 21.56 -4.92
CA LYS A 97 8.32 22.40 -6.07
C LYS A 97 9.82 22.71 -6.15
#